data_AF-A0A1X7T923-F1
#
_entry.id   AF-A0A1X7T923-F1
#
_cell.length_a   1.000
_cell.length_b   1.000
_cell.length_c   1.000
_cell.angle_alpha   90.00
_cell.angle_beta   90.00
_cell.angle_gamma   90.00
#
_symmetry.space_group_name_H-M   'P 1'
#
loop_
_entity.id
_entity.type
_entity.pdbx_description
1 polymer ?
#
loop_
_entity_poly.entity_id
_entity_poly.type
_entity_poly.pdbx_seq_one_letter_code
_entity_poly.pdbx_strand_id
1 'polypeptide(L)'
;MNIQQLKETSIALRKDQSTQSIDPPKGPVYVVIRDWEARNSNQLSIKKGEKLEIKEERTNGWWLARSLDTDQEGRVHISDIKKDEESELSTLESLELFHYAMTENVDIPKIKEIKMRSNVERASLFLSLIKQDSVLLDQLRKKGHGKPKAIRWYDDGVQLTSPSLIQCQEVVSLLTYKHRDIVIKESSPDIVCDLLPVLLQNEKVEYLTIQDTQLTQDCISSLCNLLANNKSLLDFYLTTCSVDDKAVADITNVLQTHNNTLLGLVFFNNPHITSVSAQSLSELIINNSTLTRLQITGTSISSDGILIILQSLTINKSIKLYLDMKDKDTCTTYHDYNIIKDRNN
;
A
#
# COMPACT_ATOMS: atom_id res chain seq x y z
N MET A 1 -16.00 -16.89 9.77
CA MET A 1 -17.28 -16.15 9.61
C MET A 1 -17.63 -16.15 8.13
N ASN A 2 -18.84 -16.58 7.74
CA ASN A 2 -19.20 -16.78 6.34
C ASN A 2 -19.77 -15.48 5.72
N ILE A 3 -19.45 -15.22 4.45
CA ILE A 3 -19.74 -14.02 3.64
C ILE A 3 -21.24 -13.65 3.63
N GLN A 4 -22.11 -14.63 3.81
CA GLN A 4 -23.57 -14.44 3.85
C GLN A 4 -24.03 -13.59 5.06
N GLN A 5 -23.44 -13.80 6.24
CA GLN A 5 -23.90 -13.17 7.50
C GLN A 5 -23.50 -11.69 7.61
N LEU A 6 -22.38 -11.30 7.00
CA LEU A 6 -21.96 -9.90 6.93
C LEU A 6 -22.87 -9.07 6.01
N LYS A 7 -23.33 -9.65 4.89
CA LYS A 7 -24.30 -9.01 4.01
C LYS A 7 -25.64 -8.77 4.72
N GLU A 8 -26.14 -9.75 5.48
CA GLU A 8 -27.40 -9.62 6.23
C GLU A 8 -27.33 -8.54 7.31
N THR A 9 -26.19 -8.43 8.01
CA THR A 9 -25.98 -7.41 9.06
C THR A 9 -25.96 -6.00 8.47
N SER A 10 -25.34 -5.82 7.28
CA SER A 10 -25.32 -4.54 6.56
C SER A 10 -26.71 -4.09 6.05
N ILE A 11 -27.59 -5.05 5.76
CA ILE A 11 -28.96 -4.81 5.28
C ILE A 11 -29.89 -4.47 6.45
N ALA A 12 -29.72 -5.13 7.60
CA ALA A 12 -30.49 -4.84 8.81
C ALA A 12 -30.24 -3.42 9.35
N LEU A 13 -28.99 -2.95 9.30
CA LEU A 13 -28.59 -1.59 9.69
C LEU A 13 -29.27 -0.47 8.86
N ARG A 14 -29.75 -0.77 7.65
CA ARG A 14 -30.43 0.21 6.79
C ARG A 14 -31.92 0.38 7.10
N LYS A 15 -32.55 -0.52 7.87
CA LYS A 15 -34.00 -0.52 8.08
C LYS A 15 -34.47 0.19 9.36
N ASP A 16 -33.56 0.49 10.29
CA ASP A 16 -33.93 0.95 11.64
C ASP A 16 -33.90 2.47 11.87
N GLN A 17 -33.75 3.29 10.83
CA GLN A 17 -33.78 4.74 10.95
C GLN A 17 -35.00 5.32 10.23
N SER A 18 -36.14 5.35 10.92
CA SER A 18 -37.30 6.15 10.52
C SER A 18 -37.71 7.08 11.66
N THR A 19 -37.26 8.33 11.59
CA THR A 19 -37.86 9.50 12.25
C THR A 19 -37.58 10.71 11.35
N GLN A 20 -38.55 11.62 11.24
CA GLN A 20 -38.52 12.81 10.37
C GLN A 20 -37.21 13.59 10.56
N SER A 21 -36.33 13.56 9.54
CA SER A 21 -35.03 14.20 9.60
C SER A 21 -34.57 14.46 8.17
N ILE A 22 -33.95 15.62 7.95
CA ILE A 22 -33.28 16.01 6.70
C ILE A 22 -32.48 14.82 6.17
N ASP A 23 -32.53 14.59 4.86
CA ASP A 23 -31.84 13.47 4.22
C ASP A 23 -30.36 13.44 4.65
N PRO A 24 -29.89 12.29 5.18
CA PRO A 24 -28.51 12.18 5.64
C PRO A 24 -27.54 12.50 4.50
N PRO A 25 -26.42 13.18 4.78
CA PRO A 25 -25.45 13.54 3.77
C PRO A 25 -24.92 12.28 3.09
N LYS A 26 -24.91 12.28 1.76
CA LYS A 26 -24.37 11.21 0.90
C LYS A 26 -22.97 11.56 0.40
N GLY A 27 -22.55 12.82 0.52
CA GLY A 27 -21.23 13.35 0.19
C GLY A 27 -20.40 13.77 1.42
N PRO A 28 -19.14 14.20 1.21
CA PRO A 28 -18.27 14.66 2.29
C PRO A 28 -18.79 15.95 2.94
N VAL A 29 -18.69 16.03 4.26
CA VAL A 29 -19.17 17.16 5.05
C VAL A 29 -18.03 18.12 5.40
N TYR A 30 -18.31 19.41 5.33
CA TYR A 30 -17.38 20.51 5.59
C TYR A 30 -17.98 21.47 6.62
N VAL A 31 -17.14 22.06 7.46
CA VAL A 31 -17.50 23.14 8.39
C VAL A 31 -17.12 24.49 7.79
N VAL A 32 -18.05 25.42 7.81
CA VAL A 32 -17.82 26.81 7.41
C VAL A 32 -16.90 27.50 8.41
N ILE A 33 -15.78 28.06 7.95
CA ILE A 33 -14.78 28.72 8.81
C ILE A 33 -14.98 30.23 8.90
N ARG A 34 -15.82 30.82 8.04
CA ARG A 34 -16.13 32.24 8.01
C ARG A 34 -17.54 32.49 7.47
N ASP A 35 -18.23 33.48 8.03
CA ASP A 35 -19.51 33.98 7.51
C ASP A 35 -19.36 34.50 6.08
N TRP A 36 -20.35 34.21 5.24
CA TRP A 36 -20.45 34.74 3.89
C TRP A 36 -21.90 34.96 3.50
N GLU A 37 -22.18 36.10 2.87
CA GLU A 37 -23.49 36.41 2.31
C GLU A 37 -23.43 36.30 0.78
N ALA A 38 -24.39 35.56 0.22
CA ALA A 38 -24.50 35.35 -1.21
C ALA A 38 -24.63 36.67 -1.97
N ARG A 39 -23.77 36.87 -2.98
CA ARG A 39 -23.78 38.08 -3.82
C ARG A 39 -24.68 37.95 -5.05
N ASN A 40 -25.17 36.75 -5.33
CA ASN A 40 -26.08 36.44 -6.43
C ASN A 40 -26.86 35.15 -6.11
N SER A 41 -27.90 34.87 -6.89
CA SER A 41 -28.81 33.73 -6.71
C SER A 41 -28.16 32.35 -6.78
N ASN A 42 -26.92 32.26 -7.29
CA ASN A 42 -26.22 30.98 -7.44
C ASN A 42 -25.30 30.66 -6.26
N GLN A 43 -25.12 31.60 -5.31
CA GLN A 43 -24.28 31.42 -4.13
C GLN A 43 -25.13 31.07 -2.91
N LEU A 44 -24.55 30.28 -2.01
CA LEU A 44 -25.17 29.97 -0.72
C LEU A 44 -24.68 30.98 0.33
N SER A 45 -25.61 31.55 1.10
CA SER A 45 -25.25 32.31 2.30
C SER A 45 -24.94 31.32 3.42
N ILE A 46 -23.79 31.49 4.06
CA ILE A 46 -23.25 30.54 5.04
C ILE A 46 -22.80 31.25 6.31
N LYS A 47 -22.95 30.59 7.47
CA LYS A 47 -22.50 31.10 8.77
C LYS A 47 -21.36 30.27 9.33
N LYS A 48 -20.39 30.91 9.98
CA LYS A 48 -19.25 30.24 10.62
C LYS A 48 -19.77 29.20 11.62
N GLY A 49 -19.29 27.96 11.46
CA GLY A 49 -19.71 26.81 12.25
C GLY A 49 -20.80 25.96 11.61
N GLU A 50 -21.48 26.44 10.56
CA GLU A 50 -22.47 25.68 9.80
C GLU A 50 -21.82 24.49 9.07
N LYS A 51 -22.57 23.39 8.93
CA LYS A 51 -22.13 22.19 8.22
C LYS A 51 -22.74 22.09 6.84
N LEU A 52 -21.91 21.76 5.86
CA LEU A 52 -22.28 21.67 4.45
C LEU A 52 -21.92 20.29 3.89
N GLU A 53 -22.84 19.68 3.15
CA GLU A 53 -22.55 18.55 2.28
C GLU A 53 -22.04 19.06 0.92
N ILE A 54 -20.88 18.58 0.46
CA ILE A 54 -20.38 18.89 -0.89
C ILE A 54 -20.93 17.87 -1.89
N LYS A 55 -21.59 18.37 -2.93
CA LYS A 55 -22.20 17.56 -4.00
C LYS A 55 -21.37 17.56 -5.28
N GLU A 56 -20.68 18.66 -5.58
CA GLU A 56 -19.87 18.81 -6.80
C GLU A 56 -18.66 19.71 -6.55
N GLU A 57 -17.47 19.22 -6.89
CA GLU A 57 -16.21 19.97 -6.82
C GLU A 57 -15.86 20.56 -8.20
N ARG A 58 -15.26 21.75 -8.20
CA ARG A 58 -14.84 22.45 -9.41
C ARG A 58 -13.45 23.05 -9.26
N THR A 59 -12.71 23.10 -10.37
CA THR A 59 -11.35 23.65 -10.43
C THR A 59 -11.29 25.17 -10.24
N ASN A 60 -12.43 25.87 -10.39
CA ASN A 60 -12.52 27.32 -10.20
C ASN A 60 -12.73 27.74 -8.74
N GLY A 61 -12.68 26.80 -7.79
CA GLY A 61 -12.81 27.06 -6.35
C GLY A 61 -14.24 27.26 -5.84
N TRP A 62 -15.25 27.26 -6.70
CA TRP A 62 -16.67 27.39 -6.32
C TRP A 62 -17.39 26.05 -6.41
N TRP A 63 -17.63 25.42 -5.27
CA TRP A 63 -18.21 24.09 -5.17
C TRP A 63 -19.71 24.15 -4.89
N LEU A 64 -20.46 23.16 -5.36
CA LEU A 64 -21.88 23.03 -5.06
C LEU A 64 -22.03 22.36 -3.70
N ALA A 65 -22.72 23.04 -2.78
CA ALA A 65 -22.94 22.57 -1.43
C ALA A 65 -24.42 22.64 -1.05
N ARG A 66 -24.83 21.75 -0.14
CA ARG A 66 -26.12 21.77 0.55
C ARG A 66 -25.89 22.07 2.03
N SER A 67 -26.57 23.08 2.56
CA SER A 67 -26.59 23.37 3.99
C SER A 67 -27.32 22.26 4.74
N LEU A 68 -26.69 21.69 5.77
CA LEU A 68 -27.33 20.69 6.62
C LEU A 68 -28.28 21.33 7.65
N ASP A 69 -28.18 22.64 7.86
CA ASP A 69 -29.04 23.38 8.79
C ASP A 69 -30.31 23.90 8.09
N THR A 70 -30.20 24.35 6.85
CA THR A 70 -31.29 25.00 6.10
C THR A 70 -31.82 24.21 4.91
N ASP A 71 -31.14 23.10 4.55
CA ASP A 71 -31.39 22.28 3.36
C ASP A 71 -31.28 23.04 2.02
N GLN A 72 -30.78 24.29 2.04
CA GLN A 72 -30.58 25.09 0.85
C GLN A 72 -29.31 24.69 0.10
N GLU A 73 -29.38 24.72 -1.22
CA GLU A 73 -28.25 24.48 -2.10
C GLU A 73 -27.75 25.76 -2.74
N GLY A 74 -26.43 25.84 -2.89
CA GLY A 74 -25.80 26.92 -3.62
C GLY A 74 -24.29 26.77 -3.66
N ARG A 75 -23.62 27.70 -4.33
CA ARG A 75 -22.17 27.68 -4.48
C ARG A 75 -21.48 28.31 -3.29
N VAL A 76 -20.46 27.63 -2.78
CA VAL A 76 -19.56 28.10 -1.72
C VAL A 76 -18.13 28.06 -2.22
N HIS A 77 -17.31 29.00 -1.74
CA HIS A 77 -15.90 29.04 -2.13
C HIS A 77 -15.08 28.15 -1.19
N ILE A 78 -14.13 27.39 -1.73
CA ILE A 78 -13.30 26.43 -0.98
C ILE A 78 -12.53 27.10 0.18
N SER A 79 -12.19 28.39 0.07
CA SER A 79 -11.48 29.11 1.13
C SER A 79 -12.31 29.36 2.38
N ASP A 80 -13.64 29.24 2.30
CA ASP A 80 -14.56 29.57 3.40
C ASP A 80 -15.02 28.32 4.15
N ILE A 81 -14.54 27.15 3.76
CA ILE A 81 -14.91 25.85 4.29
C ILE A 81 -13.66 25.01 4.61
N LYS A 82 -13.73 24.18 5.65
CA LYS A 82 -12.73 23.16 5.96
C LYS A 82 -13.43 21.81 6.07
N LYS A 83 -12.74 20.72 5.71
CA LYS A 83 -13.32 19.39 5.87
C LYS A 83 -13.68 19.16 7.34
N ASP A 84 -14.89 18.68 7.60
CA ASP A 84 -15.32 18.35 8.96
C ASP A 84 -14.69 17.02 9.32
N GLU A 85 -13.57 17.07 10.06
CA GLU A 85 -12.90 15.87 10.59
C GLU A 85 -13.69 15.24 11.75
N GLU A 86 -14.75 15.90 12.26
CA GLU A 86 -15.57 15.42 13.38
C GLU A 86 -16.93 14.84 12.97
N SER A 87 -17.47 15.16 11.79
CA SER A 87 -18.75 14.57 11.36
C SER A 87 -18.54 13.21 10.71
N GLU A 88 -18.84 12.21 11.53
CA GLU A 88 -18.75 10.77 11.32
C GLU A 88 -17.34 10.22 11.47
N LEU A 89 -17.15 9.43 12.53
CA LEU A 89 -16.19 8.33 12.55
C LEU A 89 -16.38 7.58 11.23
N SER A 90 -15.53 7.87 10.25
CA SER A 90 -15.62 7.16 8.98
C SER A 90 -15.50 5.67 9.27
N THR A 91 -16.17 4.83 8.48
CA THR A 91 -16.03 3.37 8.64
C THR A 91 -14.56 2.98 8.66
N LEU A 92 -13.74 3.66 7.85
CA LEU A 92 -12.30 3.51 7.79
C LEU A 92 -11.62 3.87 9.13
N GLU A 93 -11.90 5.05 9.70
CA GLU A 93 -11.34 5.46 11.00
C GLU A 93 -11.76 4.50 12.12
N SER A 94 -13.02 4.05 12.11
CA SER A 94 -13.53 3.09 13.09
C SER A 94 -12.78 1.75 13.04
N LEU A 95 -12.46 1.30 11.82
CA LEU A 95 -11.71 0.07 11.57
C LEU A 95 -10.23 0.24 11.92
N GLU A 96 -9.63 1.38 11.60
CA GLU A 96 -8.25 1.71 11.96
C GLU A 96 -8.06 1.72 13.49
N LEU A 97 -8.96 2.40 14.22
CA LEU A 97 -8.95 2.44 15.67
C LEU A 97 -9.25 1.08 16.29
N PHE A 98 -10.13 0.28 15.69
CA PHE A 98 -10.39 -1.10 16.13
C PHE A 98 -9.16 -1.97 15.99
N HIS A 99 -8.51 -1.91 14.83
CA HIS A 99 -7.30 -2.68 14.57
C HIS A 99 -6.21 -2.31 15.58
N TYR A 100 -5.90 -1.01 15.69
CA TYR A 100 -4.96 -0.48 16.68
C TYR A 100 -5.29 -0.98 18.09
N ALA A 101 -6.55 -0.87 18.51
CA ALA A 101 -6.97 -1.27 19.83
C ALA A 101 -6.79 -2.78 20.09
N MET A 102 -6.94 -3.64 19.08
CA MET A 102 -6.87 -5.10 19.25
C MET A 102 -5.44 -5.65 19.18
N THR A 103 -4.58 -5.11 18.33
CA THR A 103 -3.24 -5.66 18.06
C THR A 103 -2.15 -5.03 18.92
N GLU A 104 -2.25 -3.74 19.20
CA GLU A 104 -1.22 -3.02 19.96
C GLU A 104 -1.39 -3.24 21.46
N ASN A 105 -0.31 -3.07 22.23
CA ASN A 105 -0.38 -3.10 23.69
C ASN A 105 -1.02 -1.81 24.24
N VAL A 106 -2.30 -1.63 23.96
CA VAL A 106 -3.09 -0.47 24.39
C VAL A 106 -3.41 -0.62 25.88
N ASP A 107 -2.71 0.16 26.70
CA ASP A 107 -2.97 0.26 28.13
C ASP A 107 -4.20 1.14 28.41
N ILE A 108 -5.37 0.61 28.08
CA ILE A 108 -6.68 1.18 28.39
C ILE A 108 -7.55 0.06 28.95
N PRO A 109 -8.04 0.14 30.21
CA PRO A 109 -8.77 -0.95 30.87
C PRO A 109 -9.97 -1.48 30.08
N LYS A 110 -10.79 -0.60 29.52
CA LYS A 110 -11.96 -0.96 28.70
C LYS A 110 -11.58 -1.73 27.43
N ILE A 111 -10.45 -1.39 26.82
CA ILE A 111 -9.94 -2.10 25.63
C ILE A 111 -9.36 -3.47 26.03
N LYS A 112 -8.64 -3.56 27.15
CA LYS A 112 -8.16 -4.82 27.71
C LYS A 112 -9.32 -5.78 27.99
N GLU A 113 -10.43 -5.28 28.54
CA GLU A 113 -11.64 -6.08 28.75
C GLU A 113 -12.22 -6.62 27.43
N ILE A 114 -12.32 -5.78 26.39
CA ILE A 114 -12.77 -6.21 25.06
C ILE A 114 -11.85 -7.31 24.49
N LYS A 115 -10.51 -7.21 24.68
CA LYS A 115 -9.57 -8.23 24.23
C LYS A 115 -9.79 -9.60 24.89
N MET A 116 -10.32 -9.63 26.11
CA MET A 116 -10.66 -10.89 26.79
C MET A 116 -11.95 -11.54 26.27
N ARG A 117 -12.74 -10.84 25.45
CA ARG A 117 -13.97 -11.37 24.85
C ARG A 117 -13.67 -12.25 23.64
N SER A 118 -14.69 -13.02 23.22
CA SER A 118 -14.63 -13.86 22.03
C SER A 118 -14.42 -13.02 20.76
N ASN A 119 -13.75 -13.57 19.75
CA ASN A 119 -13.43 -12.85 18.51
C ASN A 119 -14.67 -12.29 17.79
N VAL A 120 -15.84 -12.91 17.98
CA VAL A 120 -17.10 -12.52 17.33
C VAL A 120 -17.67 -11.23 17.94
N GLU A 121 -17.43 -10.99 19.23
CA GLU A 121 -18.02 -9.87 19.96
C GLU A 121 -17.12 -8.62 19.96
N ARG A 122 -15.81 -8.76 19.72
CA ARG A 122 -14.84 -7.67 19.86
C ARG A 122 -15.18 -6.44 19.02
N ALA A 123 -15.53 -6.64 17.75
CA ALA A 123 -15.80 -5.56 16.82
C ALA A 123 -17.08 -4.80 17.17
N SER A 124 -18.17 -5.49 17.47
CA SER A 124 -19.44 -4.86 17.83
C SER A 124 -19.35 -4.13 19.16
N LEU A 125 -18.70 -4.74 20.17
CA LEU A 125 -18.47 -4.11 21.47
C LEU A 125 -17.58 -2.88 21.35
N PHE A 126 -16.50 -2.95 20.58
CA PHE A 126 -15.61 -1.81 20.35
C PHE A 126 -16.30 -0.67 19.62
N LEU A 127 -17.02 -0.96 18.53
CA LEU A 127 -17.74 0.05 17.75
C LEU A 127 -18.85 0.72 18.57
N SER A 128 -19.56 -0.05 19.39
CA SER A 128 -20.53 0.50 20.35
C SER A 128 -19.85 1.41 21.37
N LEU A 129 -18.70 0.99 21.90
CA LEU A 129 -17.97 1.71 22.92
C LEU A 129 -17.42 3.04 22.41
N ILE A 130 -16.77 3.09 21.24
CA ILE A 130 -16.21 4.34 20.69
C ILE A 130 -17.30 5.33 20.23
N LYS A 131 -18.50 4.83 19.91
CA LYS A 131 -19.67 5.67 19.60
C LYS A 131 -20.28 6.31 20.85
N GLN A 132 -20.17 5.64 22.00
CA GLN A 132 -20.75 6.09 23.27
C GLN A 132 -19.75 6.85 24.15
N ASP A 133 -18.45 6.64 23.96
CA ASP A 133 -17.38 7.17 24.80
C ASP A 133 -16.42 8.03 23.96
N SER A 134 -16.78 9.31 23.79
CA SER A 134 -15.98 10.29 23.04
C SER A 134 -14.60 10.52 23.66
N VAL A 135 -14.46 10.37 24.98
CA VAL A 135 -13.17 10.49 25.68
C VAL A 135 -12.24 9.33 25.31
N LEU A 136 -12.78 8.12 25.26
CA LEU A 136 -12.02 6.95 24.78
C LEU A 136 -11.62 7.10 23.32
N LEU A 137 -12.54 7.57 22.46
CA LEU A 137 -12.26 7.84 21.06
C LEU A 137 -11.09 8.81 20.91
N ASP A 138 -11.09 9.92 21.66
CA ASP A 138 -10.01 10.89 21.65
C ASP A 138 -8.70 10.32 22.20
N GLN A 139 -8.74 9.45 23.20
CA GLN A 139 -7.55 8.75 23.71
C GLN A 139 -6.96 7.79 22.66
N LEU A 140 -7.81 7.05 21.94
CA LEU A 140 -7.40 6.15 20.87
C LEU A 140 -6.84 6.94 19.68
N ARG A 141 -7.49 8.05 19.30
CA ARG A 141 -6.98 8.99 18.29
C ARG A 141 -5.61 9.53 18.70
N LYS A 142 -5.45 10.08 19.92
CA LYS A 142 -4.17 10.63 20.40
C LYS A 142 -3.06 9.59 20.47
N LYS A 143 -3.38 8.36 20.90
CA LYS A 143 -2.40 7.26 20.93
C LYS A 143 -2.12 6.65 19.53
N GLY A 144 -3.04 6.81 18.57
CA GLY A 144 -2.90 6.41 17.17
C GLY A 144 -2.20 7.46 16.28
N HIS A 145 -2.34 8.76 16.58
CA HIS A 145 -1.85 9.91 15.80
C HIS A 145 -0.31 10.05 15.73
N GLY A 146 0.45 9.11 16.27
CA GLY A 146 1.92 9.03 16.14
C GLY A 146 2.42 7.87 15.28
N LYS A 147 1.54 6.98 14.80
CA LYS A 147 1.93 5.82 14.01
C LYS A 147 1.65 6.04 12.51
N PRO A 148 2.49 5.54 11.60
CA PRO A 148 2.20 5.56 10.16
C PRO A 148 0.85 4.91 9.89
N LYS A 149 0.00 5.53 9.05
CA LYS A 149 -1.20 4.86 8.53
C LYS A 149 -0.81 3.54 7.88
N ALA A 150 -1.48 2.46 8.27
CA ALA A 150 -1.22 1.12 7.76
C ALA A 150 -1.53 0.98 6.26
N ILE A 151 -2.45 1.80 5.74
CA ILE A 151 -2.74 1.89 4.31
C ILE A 151 -2.58 3.36 3.89
N ARG A 152 -1.90 3.59 2.77
CA ARG A 152 -1.84 4.88 2.08
C ARG A 152 -2.15 4.68 0.61
N TRP A 153 -3.12 5.42 0.11
CA TRP A 153 -3.48 5.44 -1.31
C TRP A 153 -2.79 6.61 -2.01
N TYR A 154 -2.32 6.35 -3.21
CA TYR A 154 -1.79 7.31 -4.16
C TYR A 154 -2.61 7.22 -5.45
N ASP A 155 -2.46 8.18 -6.36
CA ASP A 155 -3.23 8.23 -7.60
C ASP A 155 -3.05 6.98 -8.48
N ASP A 156 -1.86 6.37 -8.43
CA ASP A 156 -1.44 5.23 -9.23
C ASP A 156 -1.07 3.99 -8.40
N GLY A 157 -1.28 4.02 -7.08
CA GLY A 157 -0.76 2.95 -6.22
C GLY A 157 -1.22 2.94 -4.78
N VAL A 158 -0.73 1.93 -4.06
CA VAL A 158 -1.08 1.68 -2.66
C VAL A 158 0.14 1.24 -1.88
N GLN A 159 0.36 1.87 -0.73
CA GLN A 159 1.33 1.42 0.25
C GLN A 159 0.61 0.79 1.45
N LEU A 160 1.02 -0.42 1.77
CA LEU A 160 0.64 -1.22 2.93
C LEU A 160 1.83 -1.25 3.90
N THR A 161 1.65 -0.77 5.13
CA THR A 161 2.68 -0.77 6.18
C THR A 161 2.17 -1.52 7.39
N SER A 162 2.73 -2.70 7.64
CA SER A 162 2.28 -3.65 8.67
C SER A 162 0.74 -3.85 8.67
N PRO A 163 0.10 -4.10 7.51
CA PRO A 163 -1.35 -4.17 7.44
C PRO A 163 -1.86 -5.42 8.15
N SER A 164 -3.09 -5.35 8.61
CA SER A 164 -3.85 -6.52 9.04
C SER A 164 -4.43 -7.30 7.86
N LEU A 165 -4.84 -8.55 8.10
CA LEU A 165 -5.52 -9.35 7.07
C LEU A 165 -6.82 -8.68 6.57
N ILE A 166 -7.57 -8.00 7.45
CA ILE A 166 -8.80 -7.30 7.06
C ILE A 166 -8.48 -6.10 6.16
N GLN A 167 -7.43 -5.34 6.50
CA GLN A 167 -6.93 -4.22 5.69
C GLN A 167 -6.42 -4.71 4.33
N CYS A 168 -5.77 -5.87 4.28
CA CYS A 168 -5.39 -6.51 3.02
C CYS A 168 -6.62 -6.82 2.16
N GLN A 169 -7.66 -7.41 2.75
CA GLN A 169 -8.92 -7.71 2.05
C GLN A 169 -9.63 -6.45 1.54
N GLU A 170 -9.64 -5.39 2.34
CA GLU A 170 -10.19 -4.10 1.95
C GLU A 170 -9.44 -3.52 0.74
N VAL A 171 -8.10 -3.44 0.81
CA VAL A 171 -7.29 -2.94 -0.30
C VAL A 171 -7.53 -3.75 -1.56
N VAL A 172 -7.48 -5.07 -1.46
CA VAL A 172 -7.79 -5.98 -2.59
C VAL A 172 -9.14 -5.65 -3.23
N SER A 173 -10.18 -5.37 -2.45
CA SER A 173 -11.51 -5.06 -2.97
C SER A 173 -11.62 -3.68 -3.64
N LEU A 174 -10.69 -2.78 -3.33
CA LEU A 174 -10.64 -1.41 -3.83
C LEU A 174 -9.60 -1.21 -4.94
N LEU A 175 -8.77 -2.22 -5.23
CA LEU A 175 -7.84 -2.17 -6.34
C LEU A 175 -8.61 -1.98 -7.67
N THR A 176 -8.13 -1.04 -8.47
CA THR A 176 -8.68 -0.73 -9.80
C THR A 176 -7.54 -0.72 -10.81
N TYR A 177 -7.85 -0.56 -12.09
CA TYR A 177 -6.85 -0.42 -13.15
C TYR A 177 -5.89 0.76 -12.98
N LYS A 178 -6.21 1.71 -12.09
CA LYS A 178 -5.33 2.84 -11.78
C LYS A 178 -4.20 2.46 -10.82
N HIS A 179 -4.42 1.48 -9.95
CA HIS A 179 -3.48 1.11 -8.88
C HIS A 179 -2.48 0.08 -9.38
N ARG A 180 -1.45 0.56 -10.07
CA ARG A 180 -0.43 -0.27 -10.72
C ARG A 180 0.82 -0.46 -9.87
N ASP A 181 1.07 0.46 -8.93
CA ASP A 181 2.18 0.40 -7.99
C ASP A 181 1.71 -0.05 -6.60
N ILE A 182 2.26 -1.16 -6.12
CA ILE A 182 1.95 -1.71 -4.81
C ILE A 182 3.22 -1.81 -3.99
N VAL A 183 3.21 -1.20 -2.80
CA VAL A 183 4.30 -1.25 -1.84
C VAL A 183 3.84 -1.96 -0.57
N ILE A 184 4.54 -3.01 -0.16
CA ILE A 184 4.30 -3.72 1.10
C ILE A 184 5.53 -3.52 1.98
N LYS A 185 5.34 -2.94 3.17
CA LYS A 185 6.41 -2.57 4.09
C LYS A 185 6.19 -3.15 5.47
N GLU A 186 7.26 -3.54 6.16
CA GLU A 186 7.26 -3.92 7.59
C GLU A 186 6.15 -4.95 7.91
N SER A 187 5.89 -5.90 7.00
CA SER A 187 4.79 -6.86 7.11
C SER A 187 5.28 -8.21 7.62
N SER A 188 4.36 -9.07 8.07
CA SER A 188 4.73 -10.47 8.33
C SER A 188 4.86 -11.23 7.01
N PRO A 189 5.70 -12.28 6.94
CA PRO A 189 5.75 -13.15 5.78
C PRO A 189 4.39 -13.70 5.41
N ASP A 190 3.59 -14.14 6.38
CA ASP A 190 2.26 -14.73 6.13
C ASP A 190 1.33 -13.75 5.38
N ILE A 191 1.29 -12.48 5.80
CA ILE A 191 0.51 -11.43 5.13
C ILE A 191 0.98 -11.26 3.69
N VAL A 192 2.29 -11.24 3.45
CA VAL A 192 2.83 -11.12 2.10
C VAL A 192 2.45 -12.34 1.25
N CYS A 193 2.60 -13.55 1.77
CA CYS A 193 2.27 -14.76 1.04
C CYS A 193 0.77 -14.85 0.71
N ASP A 194 -0.10 -14.34 1.58
CA ASP A 194 -1.54 -14.26 1.33
C ASP A 194 -1.90 -13.21 0.27
N LEU A 195 -1.17 -12.08 0.23
CA LEU A 195 -1.39 -10.99 -0.73
C LEU A 195 -0.87 -11.32 -2.12
N LEU A 196 0.28 -12.00 -2.22
CA LEU A 196 0.98 -12.24 -3.48
C LEU A 196 0.09 -12.87 -4.57
N PRO A 197 -0.68 -13.94 -4.32
CA PRO A 197 -1.57 -14.51 -5.32
C PRO A 197 -2.57 -13.50 -5.87
N VAL A 198 -3.14 -12.67 -5.01
CA VAL A 198 -4.14 -11.68 -5.41
C VAL A 198 -3.52 -10.56 -6.23
N LEU A 199 -2.36 -10.06 -5.80
CA LEU A 199 -1.66 -8.98 -6.48
C LEU A 199 -1.08 -9.42 -7.83
N LEU A 200 -0.52 -10.63 -7.91
CA LEU A 200 0.10 -11.13 -9.14
C LEU A 200 -0.89 -11.77 -10.12
N GLN A 201 -2.09 -12.13 -9.68
CA GLN A 201 -3.20 -12.45 -10.60
C GLN A 201 -3.94 -11.20 -11.07
N ASN A 202 -3.76 -10.07 -10.38
CA ASN A 202 -4.28 -8.79 -10.83
C ASN A 202 -3.42 -8.30 -12.00
N GLU A 203 -3.92 -8.52 -13.22
CA GLU A 203 -3.29 -8.17 -14.50
C GLU A 203 -3.01 -6.66 -14.70
N LYS A 204 -3.22 -5.82 -13.68
CA LYS A 204 -2.99 -4.37 -13.70
C LYS A 204 -1.83 -3.94 -12.82
N VAL A 205 -1.35 -4.79 -11.91
CA VAL A 205 -0.17 -4.49 -11.09
C VAL A 205 1.06 -4.59 -11.99
N GLU A 206 1.75 -3.46 -12.16
CA GLU A 206 2.94 -3.30 -12.98
C GLU A 206 4.20 -3.16 -12.11
N TYR A 207 4.07 -2.61 -10.90
CA TYR A 207 5.17 -2.37 -9.98
C TYR A 207 4.84 -2.97 -8.60
N LEU A 208 5.73 -3.81 -8.09
CA LEU A 208 5.60 -4.40 -6.76
C LEU A 208 6.89 -4.21 -5.97
N THR A 209 6.76 -3.58 -4.81
CA THR A 209 7.84 -3.44 -3.84
C THR A 209 7.48 -4.17 -2.57
N ILE A 210 8.35 -5.06 -2.12
CA ILE A 210 8.32 -5.64 -0.78
C ILE A 210 9.54 -5.12 -0.04
N GLN A 211 9.30 -4.51 1.12
CA GLN A 211 10.31 -3.84 1.91
C GLN A 211 10.25 -4.27 3.38
N ASP A 212 11.43 -4.42 4.00
CA ASP A 212 11.59 -4.63 5.44
C ASP A 212 10.72 -5.80 5.96
N THR A 213 10.61 -6.86 5.16
CA THR A 213 9.75 -8.04 5.42
C THR A 213 10.54 -9.31 5.16
N GLN A 214 10.73 -10.14 6.18
CA GLN A 214 11.52 -11.37 6.08
C GLN A 214 10.73 -12.45 5.34
N LEU A 215 11.05 -12.69 4.08
CA LEU A 215 10.37 -13.70 3.26
C LEU A 215 10.90 -15.10 3.60
N THR A 216 9.98 -16.02 3.88
CA THR A 216 10.33 -17.43 4.08
C THR A 216 10.57 -18.12 2.73
N GLN A 217 11.31 -19.23 2.73
CA GLN A 217 11.56 -20.02 1.53
C GLN A 217 10.28 -20.55 0.87
N ASP A 218 9.24 -20.86 1.65
CA ASP A 218 7.93 -21.24 1.13
C ASP A 218 7.26 -20.07 0.41
N CYS A 219 7.38 -18.86 0.96
CA CYS A 219 6.88 -17.65 0.31
C CYS A 219 7.57 -17.39 -1.02
N ILE A 220 8.90 -17.54 -1.06
CA ILE A 220 9.70 -17.42 -2.29
C ILE A 220 9.28 -18.48 -3.33
N SER A 221 9.06 -19.73 -2.90
CA SER A 221 8.61 -20.80 -3.80
C SER A 221 7.23 -20.49 -4.41
N SER A 222 6.30 -19.98 -3.59
CA SER A 222 4.98 -19.52 -4.05
C SER A 222 5.10 -18.34 -5.02
N LEU A 223 5.92 -17.36 -4.69
CA LEU A 223 6.23 -16.21 -5.55
C LEU A 223 6.76 -16.63 -6.92
N CYS A 224 7.71 -17.57 -6.97
CA CYS A 224 8.26 -18.09 -8.22
C CYS A 224 7.17 -18.72 -9.11
N ASN A 225 6.26 -19.50 -8.54
CA ASN A 225 5.14 -20.08 -9.28
C ASN A 225 4.20 -19.01 -9.87
N LEU A 226 3.95 -17.93 -9.12
CA LEU A 226 3.13 -16.80 -9.58
C LEU A 226 3.84 -15.99 -10.68
N LEU A 227 5.14 -15.74 -10.51
CA LEU A 227 5.95 -15.01 -11.48
C LEU A 227 6.08 -15.76 -12.82
N ALA A 228 6.17 -17.09 -12.82
CA ALA A 228 6.35 -17.88 -14.04
C ALA A 228 5.31 -17.55 -15.14
N ASN A 229 4.06 -17.26 -14.74
CA ASN A 229 2.96 -16.98 -15.67
C ASN A 229 2.47 -15.53 -15.64
N ASN A 230 3.03 -14.68 -14.78
CA ASN A 230 2.57 -13.30 -14.66
C ASN A 230 2.89 -12.48 -15.94
N LYS A 231 1.89 -11.76 -16.44
CA LYS A 231 1.94 -10.98 -17.69
C LYS A 231 1.78 -9.47 -17.49
N SER A 232 1.74 -9.00 -16.25
CA SER A 232 1.52 -7.58 -15.94
C SER A 232 2.69 -6.92 -15.22
N LEU A 233 3.41 -7.66 -14.36
CA LEU A 233 4.47 -7.12 -13.51
C LEU A 233 5.70 -6.79 -14.35
N LEU A 234 6.07 -5.52 -14.36
CA LEU A 234 7.18 -4.94 -15.10
C LEU A 234 8.40 -4.74 -14.21
N ASP A 235 8.20 -4.33 -12.95
CA ASP A 235 9.29 -4.12 -12.01
C ASP A 235 9.00 -4.73 -10.64
N PHE A 236 10.00 -5.43 -10.10
CA PHE A 236 9.89 -6.10 -8.82
C PHE A 236 11.08 -5.76 -7.91
N TYR A 237 10.76 -5.22 -6.74
CA TYR A 237 11.72 -4.77 -5.74
C TYR A 237 11.62 -5.59 -4.47
N LEU A 238 12.75 -6.15 -4.05
CA LEU A 238 12.94 -6.86 -2.79
C LEU A 238 13.98 -6.09 -1.97
N THR A 239 13.51 -5.29 -1.01
CA THR A 239 14.36 -4.40 -0.21
C THR A 239 14.42 -4.85 1.25
N THR A 240 15.61 -5.18 1.77
CA THR A 240 15.76 -5.65 3.16
C THR A 240 14.80 -6.80 3.48
N CYS A 241 14.68 -7.78 2.57
CA CYS A 241 13.71 -8.87 2.67
C CYS A 241 14.30 -10.18 3.22
N SER A 242 15.56 -10.14 3.69
CA SER A 242 16.34 -11.31 4.09
C SER A 242 16.44 -12.37 2.99
N VAL A 243 16.49 -11.93 1.73
CA VAL A 243 16.69 -12.81 0.56
C VAL A 243 18.11 -13.39 0.63
N ASP A 244 18.21 -14.71 0.48
CA ASP A 244 19.48 -15.45 0.46
C ASP A 244 19.83 -15.96 -0.95
N ASP A 245 21.01 -16.58 -1.09
CA ASP A 245 21.49 -17.11 -2.37
C ASP A 245 20.55 -18.14 -3.00
N LYS A 246 19.86 -18.94 -2.18
CA LYS A 246 18.90 -19.93 -2.68
C LYS A 246 17.68 -19.25 -3.28
N ALA A 247 17.15 -18.23 -2.61
CA ALA A 247 16.02 -17.45 -3.12
C ALA A 247 16.37 -16.74 -4.43
N VAL A 248 17.60 -16.21 -4.56
CA VAL A 248 18.09 -15.65 -5.83
C VAL A 248 18.13 -16.72 -6.93
N ALA A 249 18.67 -17.91 -6.66
CA ALA A 249 18.70 -19.00 -7.61
C ALA A 249 17.28 -19.42 -8.07
N ASP A 250 16.32 -19.51 -7.16
CA ASP A 250 14.94 -19.89 -7.49
C ASP A 250 14.25 -18.82 -8.36
N ILE A 251 14.39 -17.52 -8.01
CA ILE A 251 13.80 -16.41 -8.76
C ILE A 251 14.43 -16.31 -10.15
N THR A 252 15.76 -16.30 -10.24
CA THR A 252 16.51 -16.22 -11.51
C THR A 252 16.15 -17.39 -12.43
N ASN A 253 16.00 -18.60 -11.89
CA ASN A 253 15.61 -19.77 -12.66
C ASN A 253 14.21 -19.63 -13.29
N VAL A 254 13.22 -19.14 -12.54
CA VAL A 254 11.87 -18.90 -13.10
C VAL A 254 11.89 -17.81 -14.17
N LEU A 255 12.66 -16.75 -13.95
CA LEU A 255 12.76 -15.64 -14.90
C LEU A 255 13.43 -16.07 -16.21
N GLN A 256 14.49 -16.90 -16.17
CA GLN A 256 15.15 -17.36 -17.39
C GLN A 256 14.33 -18.40 -18.18
N THR A 257 13.46 -19.17 -17.51
CA THR A 257 12.76 -20.31 -18.15
C THR A 257 11.31 -20.04 -18.54
N HIS A 258 10.61 -19.14 -17.82
CA HIS A 258 9.16 -18.97 -17.98
C HIS A 258 8.72 -17.50 -18.12
N ASN A 259 9.31 -16.57 -17.37
CA ASN A 259 8.85 -15.18 -17.37
C ASN A 259 9.54 -14.35 -18.48
N ASN A 260 8.72 -13.76 -19.34
CA ASN A 260 9.15 -12.88 -20.42
C ASN A 260 8.50 -11.49 -20.36
N THR A 261 8.08 -11.09 -19.16
CA THR A 261 7.36 -9.84 -18.89
C THR A 261 8.20 -8.86 -18.07
N LEU A 262 8.90 -9.36 -17.05
CA LEU A 262 9.58 -8.53 -16.06
C LEU A 262 10.77 -7.80 -16.70
N LEU A 263 10.75 -6.47 -16.60
CA LEU A 263 11.76 -5.55 -17.16
C LEU A 263 12.80 -5.13 -16.12
N GLY A 264 12.45 -5.12 -14.84
CA GLY A 264 13.34 -4.73 -13.74
C GLY A 264 13.24 -5.68 -12.54
N LEU A 265 14.40 -6.10 -12.04
CA LEU A 265 14.55 -6.88 -10.81
C LEU A 265 15.54 -6.19 -9.89
N VAL A 266 15.11 -5.88 -8.67
CA VAL A 266 15.92 -5.16 -7.70
C VAL A 266 16.02 -5.94 -6.40
N PHE A 267 17.25 -6.32 -6.06
CA PHE A 267 17.63 -6.76 -4.73
C PHE A 267 18.40 -5.63 -4.05
N PHE A 268 17.75 -4.93 -3.12
CA PHE A 268 18.39 -3.84 -2.40
C PHE A 268 18.57 -4.20 -0.93
N ASN A 269 19.78 -3.99 -0.41
CA ASN A 269 20.08 -4.17 1.02
C ASN A 269 19.72 -5.58 1.55
N ASN A 270 20.06 -6.62 0.78
CA ASN A 270 19.92 -8.02 1.19
C ASN A 270 21.32 -8.62 1.41
N PRO A 271 21.88 -8.54 2.64
CA PRO A 271 23.25 -8.94 2.91
C PRO A 271 23.50 -10.45 2.84
N HIS A 272 22.45 -11.27 2.79
CA HIS A 272 22.54 -12.72 2.64
C HIS A 272 22.66 -13.19 1.18
N ILE A 273 22.63 -12.25 0.23
CA ILE A 273 23.05 -12.51 -1.15
C ILE A 273 24.56 -12.38 -1.20
N THR A 274 25.25 -13.49 -1.47
CA THR A 274 26.71 -13.59 -1.49
C THR A 274 27.22 -13.97 -2.87
N SER A 275 28.53 -14.17 -3.03
CA SER A 275 29.12 -14.58 -4.31
C SER A 275 28.62 -15.94 -4.83
N VAL A 276 27.90 -16.74 -4.03
CA VAL A 276 27.21 -17.93 -4.51
C VAL A 276 26.14 -17.57 -5.56
N SER A 277 25.45 -16.44 -5.40
CA SER A 277 24.47 -15.94 -6.36
C SER A 277 25.05 -15.48 -7.70
N ALA A 278 26.37 -15.24 -7.79
CA ALA A 278 27.00 -14.65 -8.99
C ALA A 278 26.74 -15.48 -10.25
N GLN A 279 26.79 -16.82 -10.12
CA GLN A 279 26.54 -17.72 -11.23
C GLN A 279 25.07 -17.63 -11.72
N SER A 280 24.10 -17.72 -10.82
CA SER A 280 22.67 -17.66 -11.16
C SER A 280 22.28 -16.30 -11.75
N LEU A 281 22.84 -15.21 -11.23
CA LEU A 281 22.64 -13.86 -11.80
C LEU A 281 23.25 -13.74 -13.20
N SER A 282 24.41 -14.34 -13.44
CA SER A 282 25.07 -14.35 -14.75
C SER A 282 24.29 -15.16 -15.78
N GLU A 283 23.76 -16.31 -15.38
CA GLU A 283 22.89 -17.14 -16.22
C GLU A 283 21.59 -16.40 -16.57
N LEU A 284 20.97 -15.72 -15.61
CA LEU A 284 19.81 -14.86 -15.87
C LEU A 284 20.14 -13.79 -16.92
N ILE A 285 21.28 -13.10 -16.78
CA ILE A 285 21.72 -12.08 -17.74
C ILE A 285 21.90 -12.67 -19.14
N ILE A 286 22.52 -13.84 -19.27
CA ILE A 286 22.80 -14.46 -20.57
C ILE A 286 21.50 -14.96 -21.23
N ASN A 287 20.62 -15.60 -20.46
CA ASN A 287 19.50 -16.36 -20.99
C ASN A 287 18.20 -15.54 -21.10
N ASN A 288 18.03 -14.49 -20.30
CA ASN A 288 16.83 -13.65 -20.34
C ASN A 288 17.07 -12.38 -21.18
N SER A 289 16.29 -12.24 -22.25
CA SER A 289 16.37 -11.09 -23.17
C SER A 289 15.34 -9.99 -22.87
N THR A 290 14.39 -10.24 -21.97
CA THR A 290 13.35 -9.27 -21.57
C THR A 290 13.86 -8.31 -20.50
N LEU A 291 14.63 -8.81 -19.52
CA LEU A 291 15.08 -8.04 -18.38
C LEU A 291 16.06 -6.95 -18.83
N THR A 292 15.75 -5.70 -18.49
CA THR A 292 16.54 -4.52 -18.89
C THR A 292 17.26 -3.86 -17.73
N ARG A 293 16.84 -4.15 -16.49
CA ARG A 293 17.44 -3.61 -15.26
C ARG A 293 17.60 -4.70 -14.22
N LEU A 294 18.81 -4.81 -13.69
CA LEU A 294 19.14 -5.65 -12.55
C LEU A 294 19.91 -4.80 -11.53
N GLN A 295 19.45 -4.78 -10.29
CA GLN A 295 20.14 -4.07 -9.21
C GLN A 295 20.43 -5.03 -8.05
N ILE A 296 21.67 -5.03 -7.59
CA ILE A 296 22.18 -5.91 -6.51
C ILE A 296 22.99 -5.13 -5.47
N THR A 297 22.68 -3.84 -5.31
CA THR A 297 23.23 -2.93 -4.30
C THR A 297 22.89 -3.38 -2.87
N GLY A 298 23.81 -3.20 -1.93
CA GLY A 298 23.65 -3.60 -0.54
C GLY A 298 23.67 -5.12 -0.35
N THR A 299 24.37 -5.85 -1.22
CA THR A 299 24.61 -7.30 -1.10
C THR A 299 26.05 -7.59 -0.65
N SER A 300 26.31 -8.85 -0.30
CA SER A 300 27.62 -9.35 0.13
C SER A 300 28.35 -10.09 -0.99
N ILE A 301 28.05 -9.77 -2.26
CA ILE A 301 28.80 -10.29 -3.40
C ILE A 301 30.20 -9.66 -3.39
N SER A 302 31.24 -10.49 -3.42
CA SER A 302 32.64 -10.04 -3.45
C SER A 302 33.02 -9.51 -4.83
N SER A 303 34.15 -8.81 -4.92
CA SER A 303 34.74 -8.38 -6.20
C SER A 303 34.86 -9.53 -7.21
N ASP A 304 35.27 -10.72 -6.78
CA ASP A 304 35.35 -11.90 -7.66
C ASP A 304 33.96 -12.33 -8.19
N GLY A 305 32.93 -12.27 -7.34
CA GLY A 305 31.55 -12.53 -7.77
C GLY A 305 31.06 -11.46 -8.76
N ILE A 306 31.36 -10.19 -8.52
CA ILE A 306 31.05 -9.11 -9.46
C ILE A 306 31.73 -9.33 -10.81
N LEU A 307 33.01 -9.74 -10.84
CA LEU A 307 33.73 -10.03 -12.09
C LEU A 307 33.03 -11.11 -12.93
N ILE A 308 32.48 -12.15 -12.29
CA ILE A 308 31.68 -13.19 -12.98
C ILE A 308 30.43 -12.57 -13.60
N ILE A 309 29.72 -11.70 -12.87
CA ILE A 309 28.55 -10.99 -13.40
C ILE A 309 28.93 -10.06 -14.55
N LEU A 310 30.06 -9.33 -14.47
CA LEU A 310 30.51 -8.44 -15.55
C LEU A 310 30.85 -9.21 -16.83
N GLN A 311 31.36 -10.44 -16.74
CA GLN A 311 31.57 -11.30 -17.91
C GLN A 311 30.27 -11.54 -18.67
N SER A 312 29.16 -11.79 -17.98
CA SER A 312 27.85 -12.01 -18.61
C SER A 312 27.33 -10.79 -19.39
N LEU A 313 27.66 -9.57 -18.95
CA LEU A 313 27.30 -8.31 -19.63
C LEU A 313 28.05 -8.08 -20.96
N THR A 314 29.14 -8.82 -21.21
CA THR A 314 29.80 -8.79 -22.53
C THR A 314 28.97 -9.52 -23.60
N ILE A 315 28.13 -10.47 -23.15
CA ILE A 315 27.26 -11.29 -24.00
C ILE A 315 25.91 -10.60 -24.19
N ASN A 316 25.21 -10.31 -23.09
CA ASN A 316 23.93 -9.60 -23.14
C ASN A 316 24.18 -8.09 -23.31
N LYS A 317 23.54 -7.46 -24.30
CA LYS A 317 23.75 -6.04 -24.64
C LYS A 317 22.62 -5.10 -24.20
N SER A 318 21.50 -5.62 -23.71
CA SER A 318 20.30 -4.84 -23.39
C SER A 318 20.19 -4.48 -21.90
N ILE A 319 20.69 -5.34 -21.01
CA ILE A 319 20.53 -5.14 -19.57
C ILE A 319 21.51 -4.12 -18.99
N LYS A 320 21.01 -3.35 -18.01
CA LYS A 320 21.77 -2.45 -17.15
C LYS A 320 21.88 -3.05 -15.76
N LEU A 321 23.11 -3.10 -15.24
CA LEU A 321 23.46 -3.55 -13.91
C LEU A 321 23.71 -2.35 -13.00
N TYR A 322 23.14 -2.37 -11.80
CA TYR A 322 23.36 -1.36 -10.76
C TYR A 322 24.02 -2.00 -9.55
N LEU A 323 25.18 -1.47 -9.16
CA LEU A 323 26.05 -2.02 -8.11
C LEU A 323 26.31 -1.00 -7.00
N ASP A 324 26.89 -1.45 -5.88
CA ASP A 324 27.30 -0.53 -4.84
C ASP A 324 28.44 0.37 -5.32
N MET A 325 28.49 1.60 -4.79
CA MET A 325 29.61 2.51 -5.03
C MET A 325 30.98 1.91 -4.67
N LYS A 326 31.01 0.95 -3.72
CA LYS A 326 32.21 0.22 -3.31
C LYS A 326 32.78 -0.68 -4.43
N ASP A 327 31.94 -1.11 -5.37
CA ASP A 327 32.30 -2.03 -6.45
C ASP A 327 32.84 -1.31 -7.68
N LYS A 328 32.84 0.03 -7.67
CA LYS A 328 33.30 0.89 -8.78
C LYS A 328 34.73 0.56 -9.23
N ASP A 329 35.63 0.29 -8.31
CA ASP A 329 37.02 -0.04 -8.63
C ASP A 329 37.13 -1.41 -9.30
N THR A 330 36.38 -2.41 -8.82
CA THR A 330 36.25 -3.73 -9.47
C THR A 330 35.76 -3.57 -10.91
N CYS A 331 34.77 -2.70 -11.12
CA CYS A 331 34.19 -2.46 -12.44
C CYS A 331 35.16 -1.79 -13.41
N THR A 332 35.82 -0.72 -12.97
CA THR A 332 36.72 0.07 -13.83
C THR A 332 38.03 -0.64 -14.15
N THR A 333 38.44 -1.62 -13.34
CA THR A 333 39.61 -2.46 -13.58
C THR A 333 39.30 -3.71 -14.42
N TYR A 334 38.03 -3.98 -14.71
CA TYR A 334 37.63 -5.09 -15.57
C TYR A 334 38.15 -4.89 -17.01
N HIS A 335 38.80 -5.91 -17.56
CA HIS A 335 39.47 -5.83 -18.87
C HIS A 335 38.55 -5.37 -20.01
N ASP A 336 37.26 -5.74 -19.97
CA ASP A 336 36.25 -5.36 -20.97
C ASP A 336 35.34 -4.21 -20.51
N TYR A 337 35.74 -3.42 -19.51
CA TYR A 337 34.94 -2.33 -18.96
C TYR A 337 34.40 -1.38 -20.03
N ASN A 338 35.19 -1.06 -21.05
CA ASN A 338 34.78 -0.18 -22.15
C ASN A 338 33.56 -0.68 -22.94
N ILE A 339 33.30 -1.99 -22.96
CA ILE A 339 32.16 -2.63 -23.64
C ILE A 339 30.88 -2.52 -22.80
N ILE A 340 31.02 -2.38 -21.48
CA ILE A 340 29.92 -2.45 -20.51
C ILE A 340 29.68 -1.15 -19.74
N LYS A 341 30.56 -0.15 -19.87
CA LYS A 341 30.57 1.08 -19.05
C LYS A 341 29.24 1.86 -19.02
N ASP A 342 28.48 1.87 -20.11
CA ASP A 342 27.20 2.61 -20.18
C ASP A 342 26.02 1.81 -19.57
N ARG A 343 26.31 0.58 -19.13
CA ARG A 343 25.35 -0.40 -18.61
C ARG A 343 25.71 -0.87 -17.20
N ASN A 344 26.70 -0.24 -16.57
CA ASN A 344 27.16 -0.54 -15.23
C ASN A 344 27.24 0.76 -14.44
N ASN A 345 26.30 0.98 -13.53
CA ASN A 345 26.14 2.22 -12.75
C ASN A 345 26.29 2.00 -11.25
#